data_AF-B7FQC2-F1
#
_entry.id   AF-B7FQC2-F1
#
_cell.length_a   1.000
_cell.length_b   1.000
_cell.length_c   1.000
_cell.angle_alpha   90.00
_cell.angle_beta   90.00
_cell.angle_gamma   90.00
#
_symmetry.space_group_name_H-M   'P 1'
#
loop_
_entity.id
_entity.type
_entity.pdbx_description
1 polymer ?
#
loop_
_entity_poly.entity_id
_entity_poly.type
_entity_poly.pdbx_seq_one_letter_code
_entity_poly.pdbx_strand_id
1 'polypeptide(L)'
;MQVTSRYWNDELKATVARGEIVTQGKMTQRQADKEAEEWSQKEWDKRWEGFYRKLSIALLKYHAITLTMRAYEYMAEKCVDLFTMDKLTLDIVDYANRHSRDGKDKQQLAQEMISVCWNANLIYYLADFSVHQAILVFGYYVYIRKELEKQRKKQESKSLHLGSLTLSLMKKTTLLALSRGVELGMGALGGAMGTLAKPGLGTLAGFNVGDSFAISLTDNLVSTSP
;
A
#
# COMPACT_ATOMS: atom_id res chain seq x y z
N MET A 1 3.09 8.74 -0.48
CA MET A 1 3.31 10.19 -0.66
C MET A 1 2.66 11.06 0.45
N GLN A 2 2.60 10.57 1.70
CA GLN A 2 1.95 11.30 2.82
C GLN A 2 2.83 12.39 3.46
N VAL A 3 4.15 12.38 3.18
CA VAL A 3 5.10 13.35 3.75
C VAL A 3 4.90 14.74 3.17
N THR A 4 4.63 14.83 1.86
CA THR A 4 4.38 16.12 1.18
C THR A 4 2.93 16.57 1.32
N SER A 5 1.93 15.68 1.29
CA SER A 5 0.53 16.12 1.39
C SER A 5 0.18 16.69 2.78
N ARG A 6 0.80 16.15 3.86
CA ARG A 6 0.67 16.74 5.20
C ARG A 6 1.45 18.05 5.32
N TYR A 7 2.56 18.22 4.60
CA TYR A 7 3.32 19.48 4.58
C TYR A 7 2.43 20.66 4.20
N TRP A 8 1.77 20.56 3.06
CA TRP A 8 0.94 21.65 2.54
C TRP A 8 -0.21 21.99 3.48
N ASN A 9 -0.80 20.99 4.14
CA ASN A 9 -1.87 21.23 5.10
C ASN A 9 -1.35 21.89 6.39
N ASP A 10 -0.22 21.41 6.91
CA ASP A 10 0.43 21.98 8.10
C ASP A 10 0.95 23.40 7.84
N GLU A 11 1.55 23.63 6.67
CA GLU A 11 2.04 24.92 6.20
C GLU A 11 0.89 25.91 5.98
N LEU A 12 -0.21 25.47 5.37
CA LEU A 12 -1.41 26.30 5.20
C LEU A 12 -1.96 26.73 6.56
N LYS A 13 -2.10 25.80 7.51
CA LYS A 13 -2.56 26.11 8.88
C LYS A 13 -1.61 27.07 9.59
N ALA A 14 -0.31 26.85 9.50
CA ALA A 14 0.70 27.71 10.11
C ALA A 14 0.68 29.11 9.48
N THR A 15 0.46 29.21 8.18
CA THR A 15 0.38 30.48 7.45
C THR A 15 -0.87 31.28 7.82
N VAL A 16 -2.04 30.61 7.93
CA VAL A 16 -3.26 31.24 8.42
C VAL A 16 -3.07 31.78 9.84
N ALA A 17 -2.51 30.98 10.74
CA ALA A 17 -2.25 31.38 12.13
C ALA A 17 -1.30 32.59 12.22
N ARG A 18 -0.21 32.60 11.45
CA ARG A 18 0.70 33.76 11.39
C ARG A 18 -0.01 35.01 10.85
N GLY A 19 -0.83 34.87 9.81
CA GLY A 19 -1.62 35.96 9.25
C GLY A 19 -2.54 36.61 10.28
N GLU A 20 -3.21 35.82 11.13
CA GLU A 20 -4.05 36.32 12.22
C GLU A 20 -3.26 37.11 13.28
N ILE A 21 -2.02 36.71 13.57
CA ILE A 21 -1.15 37.42 14.52
C ILE A 21 -0.69 38.76 13.94
N VAL A 22 -0.42 38.81 12.63
CA VAL A 22 -0.06 40.04 11.92
C VAL A 22 -1.24 41.01 11.88
N THR A 23 -2.46 40.54 11.57
CA THR A 23 -3.66 41.41 11.54
C THR A 23 -4.02 41.97 12.92
N GLN A 24 -3.72 41.23 13.99
CA GLN A 24 -3.85 41.71 15.37
C GLN A 24 -2.78 42.74 15.78
N GLY A 25 -1.82 43.05 14.90
CA GLY A 25 -0.72 43.98 15.18
C GLY A 25 0.32 43.46 16.18
N LYS A 26 0.26 42.16 16.53
CA LYS A 26 1.19 41.53 17.50
C LYS A 26 2.53 41.16 16.88
N MET A 27 2.61 41.08 15.56
CA MET A 27 3.80 40.70 14.80
C MET A 27 3.86 41.50 13.51
N THR A 28 5.06 41.89 13.09
CA THR A 28 5.27 42.51 11.78
C THR A 28 5.32 41.45 10.68
N GLN A 29 4.93 41.81 9.45
CA GLN A 29 5.00 40.90 8.30
C GLN A 29 6.41 40.28 8.15
N ARG A 30 7.45 41.09 8.31
CA ARG A 30 8.84 40.63 8.21
C ARG A 30 9.22 39.60 9.30
N GLN A 31 8.66 39.71 10.50
CA GLN A 31 8.84 38.72 11.55
C GLN A 31 8.08 37.42 11.22
N ALA A 32 6.87 37.52 10.68
CA ALA A 32 6.09 36.37 10.25
C ALA A 32 6.77 35.59 9.12
N ASP A 33 7.38 36.30 8.16
CA ASP A 33 8.13 35.68 7.05
C ASP A 33 9.38 34.94 7.57
N LYS A 34 10.11 35.54 8.51
CA LYS A 34 11.28 34.90 9.14
C LYS A 34 10.88 33.66 9.95
N GLU A 35 9.80 33.75 10.71
CA GLU A 35 9.28 32.60 11.46
C GLU A 35 8.79 31.49 10.53
N ALA A 36 8.21 31.83 9.37
CA ALA A 36 7.83 30.87 8.35
C ALA A 36 9.03 30.11 7.78
N GLU A 37 10.12 30.81 7.48
CA GLU A 37 11.36 30.20 6.98
C GLU A 37 12.01 29.28 8.03
N GLU A 38 12.13 29.76 9.27
CA GLU A 38 12.67 28.96 10.38
C GLU A 38 11.83 27.72 10.67
N TRP A 39 10.50 27.85 10.60
CA TRP A 39 9.57 26.73 10.75
C TRP A 39 9.72 25.71 9.62
N SER A 40 9.82 26.18 8.37
CA SER A 40 9.95 25.31 7.19
C SER A 40 11.24 24.48 7.27
N GLN A 41 12.37 25.10 7.60
CA GLN A 41 13.65 24.40 7.75
C GLN A 41 13.57 23.31 8.83
N LYS A 42 13.09 23.64 10.03
CA LYS A 42 12.93 22.68 11.13
C LYS A 42 12.03 21.50 10.77
N GLU A 43 10.93 21.77 10.08
CA GLU A 43 9.97 20.74 9.69
C GLU A 43 10.53 19.84 8.58
N TRP A 44 11.29 20.40 7.64
CA TRP A 44 12.00 19.64 6.62
C TRP A 44 13.09 18.73 7.21
N ASP A 45 13.88 19.22 8.15
CA ASP A 45 14.92 18.43 8.83
C ASP A 45 14.32 17.21 9.53
N LYS A 46 13.25 17.43 10.31
CA LYS A 46 12.51 16.36 10.99
C LYS A 46 11.94 15.32 10.02
N ARG A 47 11.46 15.75 8.85
CA ARG A 47 10.90 14.85 7.83
C ARG A 47 11.98 14.07 7.11
N TRP A 48 13.13 14.68 6.85
CA TRP A 48 14.29 14.03 6.26
C TRP A 48 14.86 12.94 7.18
N GLU A 49 14.91 13.18 8.49
CA GLU A 49 15.32 12.17 9.46
C GLU A 49 14.41 10.92 9.40
N GLY A 50 13.09 11.14 9.31
CA GLY A 50 12.12 10.05 9.15
C GLY A 50 12.11 9.41 7.75
N PHE A 51 12.59 10.12 6.72
CA PHE A 51 12.54 9.67 5.33
C PHE A 51 13.43 8.45 5.11
N TYR A 52 14.69 8.48 5.56
CA TYR A 52 15.62 7.36 5.36
C TYR A 52 15.11 6.06 5.99
N ARG A 53 14.51 6.16 7.18
CA ARG A 53 13.89 5.01 7.84
C ARG A 53 12.69 4.48 7.06
N LYS A 54 11.83 5.35 6.54
CA LYS A 54 10.68 4.93 5.72
C LYS A 54 11.12 4.32 4.40
N LEU A 55 12.15 4.89 3.78
CA LEU A 55 12.75 4.40 2.54
C LEU A 55 13.37 3.01 2.75
N SER A 56 14.13 2.80 3.81
CA SER A 56 14.73 1.49 4.09
C SER A 56 13.69 0.42 4.36
N ILE A 57 12.62 0.75 5.09
CA ILE A 57 11.47 -0.15 5.29
C ILE A 57 10.79 -0.47 3.96
N ALA A 58 10.57 0.54 3.10
CA ALA A 58 9.95 0.34 1.80
C ALA A 58 10.81 -0.55 0.89
N LEU A 59 12.13 -0.35 0.86
CA LEU A 59 13.06 -1.18 0.10
C LEU A 59 13.10 -2.61 0.62
N LEU A 60 13.21 -2.81 1.93
CA LEU A 60 13.21 -4.14 2.53
C LEU A 60 11.90 -4.88 2.23
N LYS A 61 10.78 -4.18 2.36
CA LYS A 61 9.46 -4.73 2.03
C LYS A 61 9.37 -5.10 0.55
N TYR A 62 9.81 -4.23 -0.36
CA TYR A 62 9.85 -4.50 -1.79
C TYR A 62 10.64 -5.78 -2.10
N HIS A 63 11.86 -5.89 -1.56
CA HIS A 63 12.68 -7.09 -1.76
C HIS A 63 12.07 -8.35 -1.14
N ALA A 64 11.46 -8.26 0.04
CA ALA A 64 10.76 -9.38 0.65
C ALA A 64 9.61 -9.88 -0.24
N ILE A 65 8.80 -8.97 -0.79
CA ILE A 65 7.70 -9.31 -1.71
C ILE A 65 8.26 -9.95 -2.98
N THR A 66 9.30 -9.38 -3.59
CA THR A 66 9.91 -9.95 -4.80
C THR A 66 10.46 -11.36 -4.54
N LEU A 67 11.15 -11.60 -3.41
CA LEU A 67 11.65 -12.94 -3.06
C LEU A 67 10.51 -13.93 -2.84
N THR A 68 9.46 -13.54 -2.12
CA THR A 68 8.28 -14.39 -1.91
C THR A 68 7.55 -14.68 -3.23
N MET A 69 7.44 -13.70 -4.12
CA MET A 69 6.88 -13.86 -5.46
C MET A 69 7.67 -14.89 -6.26
N ARG A 70 9.01 -14.79 -6.30
CA ARG A 70 9.86 -15.78 -6.97
C ARG A 70 9.74 -17.18 -6.35
N ALA A 71 9.59 -17.27 -5.04
CA ALA A 71 9.35 -18.54 -4.37
C ALA A 71 7.98 -19.16 -4.78
N TYR A 72 6.95 -18.33 -4.91
CA TYR A 72 5.63 -18.78 -5.38
C TYR A 72 5.61 -19.16 -6.85
N GLU A 73 6.34 -18.46 -7.71
CA GLU A 73 6.54 -18.87 -9.11
C GLU A 73 7.21 -20.26 -9.16
N TYR A 74 8.27 -20.47 -8.38
CA TYR A 74 8.94 -21.76 -8.31
C TYR A 74 8.03 -22.89 -7.78
N MET A 75 7.19 -22.60 -6.78
CA MET A 75 6.20 -23.55 -6.28
C MET A 75 5.11 -23.83 -7.33
N ALA A 76 4.60 -22.80 -8.00
CA ALA A 76 3.59 -22.92 -9.04
C ALA A 76 4.09 -23.79 -10.19
N GLU A 77 5.34 -23.62 -10.63
CA GLU A 77 5.98 -24.45 -11.66
C GLU A 77 5.91 -25.95 -11.35
N LYS A 78 5.91 -26.34 -10.07
CA LYS A 78 5.81 -27.75 -9.64
C LYS A 78 4.38 -28.22 -9.36
N CYS A 79 3.46 -27.30 -9.10
CA CYS A 79 2.11 -27.62 -8.66
C CYS A 79 1.04 -27.46 -9.75
N VAL A 80 1.28 -26.64 -10.78
CA VAL A 80 0.31 -26.36 -11.85
C VAL A 80 0.84 -26.79 -13.20
N ASP A 81 -0.07 -26.97 -14.16
CA ASP A 81 0.27 -27.24 -15.55
C ASP A 81 0.89 -26.02 -16.23
N LEU A 82 1.63 -26.27 -17.32
CA LEU A 82 2.36 -25.23 -18.05
C LEU A 82 1.45 -24.10 -18.55
N PHE A 83 0.20 -24.41 -18.92
CA PHE A 83 -0.74 -23.41 -19.41
C PHE A 83 -1.26 -22.50 -18.28
N THR A 84 -1.50 -23.04 -17.10
CA THR A 84 -1.82 -22.23 -15.92
C THR A 84 -0.61 -21.39 -15.50
N MET A 85 0.60 -21.94 -15.53
CA MET A 85 1.82 -21.19 -15.22
C MET A 85 2.00 -20.00 -16.15
N ASP A 86 1.85 -20.19 -17.46
CA ASP A 86 1.94 -19.11 -18.46
C ASP A 86 0.95 -17.98 -18.19
N LYS A 87 -0.29 -18.31 -17.80
CA LYS A 87 -1.29 -17.31 -17.40
C LYS A 87 -0.92 -16.52 -16.15
N LEU A 88 -0.28 -17.17 -15.17
CA LEU A 88 0.11 -16.55 -13.91
C LEU A 88 1.33 -15.65 -14.05
N THR A 89 2.19 -15.90 -15.03
CA THR A 89 3.41 -15.09 -15.29
C THR A 89 3.31 -14.21 -16.53
N LEU A 90 2.11 -14.05 -17.08
CA LEU A 90 1.90 -13.34 -18.33
C LEU A 90 2.19 -11.84 -18.19
N ASP A 91 2.98 -11.27 -19.11
CA ASP A 91 3.15 -9.82 -19.20
C ASP A 91 1.90 -9.19 -19.83
N ILE A 92 1.15 -8.43 -19.01
CA ILE A 92 -0.11 -7.79 -19.41
C ILE A 92 0.09 -6.72 -20.49
N VAL A 93 1.23 -6.04 -20.52
CA VAL A 93 1.53 -4.95 -21.47
C VAL A 93 1.80 -5.54 -22.83
N ASP A 94 2.66 -6.56 -22.86
CA ASP A 94 2.99 -7.29 -24.08
C ASP A 94 1.78 -8.02 -24.64
N TYR A 95 0.99 -8.68 -23.79
CA TYR A 95 -0.22 -9.38 -24.20
C TYR A 95 -1.22 -8.42 -24.88
N ALA A 96 -1.47 -7.25 -24.26
CA ALA A 96 -2.37 -6.24 -24.82
C ALA A 96 -1.85 -5.66 -26.15
N ASN A 97 -0.54 -5.41 -26.26
CA ASN A 97 0.08 -4.92 -27.48
C ASN A 97 -0.01 -5.93 -28.63
N ARG A 98 0.23 -7.22 -28.37
CA ARG A 98 0.17 -8.27 -29.39
C ARG A 98 -1.25 -8.42 -29.94
N HIS A 99 -2.23 -8.62 -29.08
CA HIS A 99 -3.61 -8.83 -29.52
C HIS A 99 -4.23 -7.58 -30.18
N SER A 100 -3.81 -6.38 -29.78
CA SER A 100 -4.21 -5.17 -30.48
C SER A 100 -3.59 -5.07 -31.88
N ARG A 101 -2.36 -5.56 -32.09
CA ARG A 101 -1.71 -5.60 -33.41
C ARG A 101 -2.31 -6.66 -34.32
N ASP A 102 -2.80 -7.75 -33.74
CA ASP A 102 -3.52 -8.81 -34.46
C ASP A 102 -4.92 -8.37 -34.93
N GLY A 103 -5.29 -7.10 -34.73
CA GLY A 103 -6.53 -6.51 -35.22
C GLY A 103 -7.75 -6.82 -34.35
N LYS A 104 -7.54 -7.31 -33.12
CA LYS A 104 -8.63 -7.59 -32.19
C LYS A 104 -9.38 -6.32 -31.82
N ASP A 105 -10.71 -6.42 -31.75
CA ASP A 105 -11.53 -5.30 -31.31
C ASP A 105 -11.17 -4.86 -29.87
N LYS A 106 -11.15 -3.55 -29.65
CA LYS A 106 -10.73 -2.97 -28.37
C LYS A 106 -11.64 -3.35 -27.21
N GLN A 107 -12.96 -3.47 -27.45
CA GLN A 107 -13.90 -3.82 -26.39
C GLN A 107 -13.75 -5.27 -25.97
N GLN A 108 -13.62 -6.17 -26.96
CA GLN A 108 -13.34 -7.58 -26.71
C GLN A 108 -12.01 -7.78 -25.98
N LEU A 109 -10.95 -7.10 -26.44
CA LEU A 109 -9.64 -7.13 -25.79
C LEU A 109 -9.75 -6.63 -24.34
N ALA A 110 -10.43 -5.51 -24.08
CA ALA A 110 -10.59 -4.99 -22.73
C ALA A 110 -11.31 -5.98 -21.79
N GLN A 111 -12.36 -6.66 -22.26
CA GLN A 111 -13.05 -7.68 -21.46
C GLN A 111 -12.13 -8.85 -21.09
N GLU A 112 -11.32 -9.33 -22.04
CA GLU A 112 -10.33 -10.38 -21.78
C GLU A 112 -9.23 -9.91 -20.82
N MET A 113 -8.83 -8.64 -20.93
CA MET A 113 -7.81 -8.06 -20.06
C MET A 113 -8.21 -8.09 -18.58
N ILE A 114 -9.49 -8.18 -18.22
CA ILE A 114 -9.91 -8.36 -16.82
C ILE A 114 -9.34 -9.68 -16.28
N SER A 115 -9.58 -10.79 -16.99
CA SER A 115 -9.11 -12.11 -16.58
C SER A 115 -7.59 -12.23 -16.68
N VAL A 116 -6.99 -11.66 -17.73
CA VAL A 116 -5.53 -11.64 -17.90
C VAL A 116 -4.85 -10.86 -16.77
N CYS A 117 -5.31 -9.64 -16.47
CA CYS A 117 -4.75 -8.85 -15.37
C CYS A 117 -4.95 -9.55 -14.02
N TRP A 118 -6.10 -10.19 -13.81
CA TRP A 118 -6.36 -10.94 -12.58
C TRP A 118 -5.35 -12.09 -12.40
N ASN A 119 -5.18 -12.93 -13.41
CA ASN A 119 -4.30 -14.09 -13.32
C ASN A 119 -2.82 -13.69 -13.24
N ALA A 120 -2.38 -12.76 -14.08
CA ALA A 120 -1.00 -12.31 -14.15
C ALA A 120 -0.50 -11.66 -12.85
N ASN A 121 -1.40 -11.06 -12.06
CA ASN A 121 -1.04 -10.39 -10.81
C ASN A 121 -1.36 -11.24 -9.57
N LEU A 122 -2.00 -12.40 -9.71
CA LEU A 122 -2.42 -13.22 -8.57
C LEU A 122 -1.24 -13.62 -7.68
N ILE A 123 -0.12 -14.07 -8.28
CA ILE A 123 1.08 -14.45 -7.53
C ILE A 123 1.63 -13.25 -6.74
N TYR A 124 1.71 -12.09 -7.38
CA TYR A 124 2.19 -10.86 -6.72
C TYR A 124 1.34 -10.51 -5.50
N TYR A 125 0.00 -10.55 -5.63
CA TYR A 125 -0.90 -10.24 -4.51
C TYR A 125 -0.84 -11.28 -3.39
N LEU A 126 -0.67 -12.57 -3.72
CA LEU A 126 -0.44 -13.61 -2.71
C LEU A 126 0.88 -13.37 -1.97
N ALA A 127 1.94 -13.03 -2.69
CA ALA A 127 3.24 -12.74 -2.09
C ALA A 127 3.17 -11.52 -1.18
N ASP A 128 2.53 -10.46 -1.65
CA ASP A 128 2.32 -9.25 -0.87
C ASP A 128 1.47 -9.49 0.38
N PHE A 129 0.38 -10.26 0.26
CA PHE A 129 -0.43 -10.70 1.40
C PHE A 129 0.41 -11.46 2.43
N SER A 130 1.20 -12.44 2.01
CA SER A 130 2.04 -13.26 2.88
C SER A 130 3.10 -12.46 3.63
N VAL A 131 3.76 -11.50 2.97
CA VAL A 131 4.72 -10.60 3.62
C VAL A 131 4.01 -9.73 4.66
N HIS A 132 2.86 -9.14 4.33
CA HIS A 132 2.10 -8.35 5.28
C HIS A 132 1.56 -9.18 6.45
N GLN A 133 1.13 -10.41 6.19
CA GLN A 133 0.67 -11.33 7.22
C GLN A 133 1.82 -11.70 8.16
N ALA A 134 3.03 -11.94 7.63
CA ALA A 134 4.21 -12.19 8.45
C ALA A 134 4.55 -10.99 9.34
N ILE A 135 4.48 -9.77 8.80
CA ILE A 135 4.67 -8.52 9.58
C ILE A 135 3.60 -8.38 10.67
N LEU A 136 2.34 -8.66 10.35
CA LEU A 136 1.22 -8.62 11.30
C LEU A 136 1.45 -9.60 12.45
N VAL A 137 1.75 -10.86 12.15
CA VAL A 137 2.00 -11.91 13.14
C VAL A 137 3.22 -11.56 14.00
N PHE A 138 4.31 -11.09 13.39
CA PHE A 138 5.50 -10.66 14.14
C PHE A 138 5.20 -9.48 15.07
N GLY A 139 4.41 -8.50 14.61
CA GLY A 139 3.96 -7.37 15.42
C GLY A 139 3.15 -7.83 16.64
N TYR A 140 2.23 -8.78 16.45
CA TYR A 140 1.47 -9.40 17.55
C TYR A 140 2.38 -10.16 18.51
N TYR A 141 3.35 -10.92 18.00
CA TYR A 141 4.31 -11.64 18.84
C TYR A 141 5.11 -10.68 19.74
N VAL A 142 5.65 -9.59 19.17
CA VAL A 142 6.37 -8.57 19.94
C VAL A 142 5.47 -7.90 20.97
N TYR A 143 4.21 -7.62 20.62
CA TYR A 143 3.23 -7.04 21.54
C TYR A 143 2.98 -7.95 22.75
N ILE A 144 2.68 -9.24 22.52
CA ILE A 144 2.45 -10.22 23.58
C ILE A 144 3.67 -10.31 24.49
N ARG A 145 4.88 -10.41 23.92
CA ARG A 145 6.11 -10.51 24.69
C ARG A 145 6.31 -9.30 25.61
N LYS A 146 6.08 -8.09 25.12
CA LYS A 146 6.16 -6.86 25.93
C LYS A 146 5.13 -6.84 27.05
N GLU A 147 3.92 -7.32 26.80
CA GLU A 147 2.86 -7.32 27.81
C GLU A 147 3.14 -8.36 28.91
N LEU A 148 3.63 -9.55 28.55
CA LEU A 148 4.11 -10.55 29.50
C LEU A 148 5.25 -10.02 30.38
N GLU A 149 6.21 -9.30 29.79
CA GLU A 149 7.30 -8.68 30.55
C GLU A 149 6.80 -7.62 31.55
N LYS A 150 5.78 -6.83 31.19
CA LYS A 150 5.16 -5.86 32.10
C LYS A 150 4.41 -6.55 33.24
N GLN A 151 3.66 -7.61 32.95
CA GLN A 151 2.93 -8.38 33.98
C GLN A 151 3.90 -8.99 34.99
N ARG A 152 5.02 -9.57 34.51
CA ARG A 152 6.07 -10.10 35.38
C ARG A 152 6.66 -9.04 36.32
N LYS A 153 6.83 -7.80 35.84
CA LYS A 153 7.33 -6.69 36.66
C LYS A 153 6.30 -6.17 37.67
N LYS A 154 5.00 -6.24 37.34
CA LYS A 154 3.93 -5.72 38.18
C LYS A 154 3.38 -6.73 39.19
N GLN A 155 3.82 -8.00 39.14
CA GLN A 155 3.31 -9.08 39.99
C GLN A 155 1.77 -9.24 39.94
N GLU A 156 1.13 -8.67 38.91
CA GLU A 156 -0.31 -8.77 38.68
C GLU A 156 -0.59 -9.96 37.77
N SER A 157 -1.36 -10.93 38.28
CA SER A 157 -1.96 -12.02 37.51
C SER A 157 -3.16 -11.49 36.70
N LYS A 158 -2.93 -10.62 35.70
CA LYS A 158 -3.95 -10.37 34.68
C LYS A 158 -3.88 -11.50 33.66
N SER A 159 -4.94 -12.31 33.59
CA SER A 159 -5.09 -13.31 32.55
C SER A 159 -5.06 -12.61 31.19
N LEU A 160 -4.00 -12.86 30.42
CA LEU A 160 -3.90 -12.44 29.04
C LEU A 160 -5.05 -13.14 28.30
N HIS A 161 -6.07 -12.39 27.89
CA HIS A 161 -7.26 -12.95 27.26
C HIS A 161 -6.92 -13.40 25.83
N LEU A 162 -6.22 -14.53 25.71
CA LEU A 162 -5.68 -15.07 24.46
C LEU A 162 -6.76 -15.15 23.37
N GLY A 163 -7.99 -15.50 23.74
CA GLY A 163 -9.12 -15.61 22.81
C GLY A 163 -9.48 -14.28 22.13
N SER A 164 -9.44 -13.16 22.84
CA SER A 164 -9.74 -11.85 22.21
C SER A 164 -8.59 -11.39 21.31
N LEU A 165 -7.36 -11.76 21.65
CA LEU A 165 -6.19 -11.44 20.84
C LEU A 165 -6.18 -12.26 19.54
N THR A 166 -6.47 -13.56 19.61
CA THR A 166 -6.60 -14.41 18.42
C THR A 166 -7.72 -13.92 17.52
N LEU A 167 -8.89 -13.56 18.07
CA LEU A 167 -10.00 -13.02 17.30
C LEU A 167 -9.63 -11.68 16.63
N SER A 168 -8.88 -10.83 17.33
CA SER A 168 -8.34 -9.58 16.78
C SER A 168 -7.37 -9.83 15.61
N LEU A 169 -6.46 -10.79 15.77
CA LEU A 169 -5.52 -11.19 14.72
C LEU A 169 -6.25 -11.77 13.50
N MET A 170 -7.24 -12.66 13.71
CA MET A 170 -8.07 -13.21 12.64
C MET A 170 -8.82 -12.10 11.91
N LYS A 171 -9.47 -11.18 12.63
CA LYS A 171 -10.18 -10.05 12.03
C LYS A 171 -9.24 -9.23 11.13
N LYS A 172 -8.04 -8.91 11.61
CA LYS A 172 -7.04 -8.16 10.82
C LYS A 172 -6.52 -8.94 9.62
N THR A 173 -6.31 -10.24 9.77
CA THR A 173 -5.89 -11.14 8.67
C THR A 173 -6.96 -11.18 7.58
N THR A 174 -8.23 -11.39 7.95
CA THR A 174 -9.36 -11.41 7.01
C THR A 174 -9.49 -10.07 6.30
N LEU A 175 -9.37 -8.98 7.05
CA LEU A 175 -9.51 -7.65 6.48
C LEU A 175 -8.34 -7.28 5.56
N LEU A 176 -7.12 -7.73 5.86
CA LEU A 176 -5.97 -7.63 4.97
C LEU A 176 -6.20 -8.44 3.68
N ALA A 177 -6.69 -9.67 3.79
CA ALA A 177 -6.99 -10.51 2.62
C ALA A 177 -8.07 -9.86 1.73
N LEU A 178 -9.13 -9.30 2.34
CA LEU A 178 -10.19 -8.59 1.63
C LEU A 178 -9.64 -7.33 0.93
N SER A 179 -8.81 -6.54 1.62
CA SER A 179 -8.18 -5.34 1.04
C SER A 179 -7.37 -5.69 -0.21
N ARG A 180 -6.51 -6.71 -0.13
CA ARG A 180 -5.72 -7.20 -1.28
C ARG A 180 -6.58 -7.77 -2.41
N GLY A 181 -7.67 -8.45 -2.07
CA GLY A 181 -8.62 -8.96 -3.07
C GLY A 181 -9.34 -7.84 -3.82
N VAL A 182 -9.73 -6.76 -3.12
CA VAL A 182 -10.33 -5.57 -3.73
C VAL A 182 -9.32 -4.82 -4.61
N GLU A 183 -8.08 -4.68 -4.14
CA GLU A 183 -6.97 -4.11 -4.92
C GLU A 183 -6.74 -4.88 -6.23
N LEU A 184 -6.63 -6.21 -6.18
CA LEU A 184 -6.49 -7.04 -7.38
C LEU A 184 -7.68 -6.87 -8.35
N GLY A 185 -8.91 -6.87 -7.83
CA GLY A 185 -10.12 -6.72 -8.65
C GLY A 185 -10.21 -5.35 -9.32
N MET A 186 -9.98 -4.28 -8.57
CA MET A 186 -10.01 -2.91 -9.11
C MET A 186 -8.83 -2.64 -10.05
N GLY A 187 -7.65 -3.21 -9.76
CA GLY A 187 -6.51 -3.19 -10.68
C GLY A 187 -6.86 -3.87 -12.00
N ALA A 188 -7.46 -5.06 -11.98
CA ALA A 188 -7.88 -5.76 -13.20
C ALA A 188 -8.91 -4.97 -14.03
N LEU A 189 -9.92 -4.37 -13.38
CA LEU A 189 -10.89 -3.49 -14.04
C LEU A 189 -10.23 -2.23 -14.61
N GLY A 190 -9.32 -1.62 -13.84
CA GLY A 190 -8.53 -0.47 -14.27
C GLY A 190 -7.68 -0.79 -15.49
N GLY A 191 -7.03 -1.97 -15.52
CA GLY A 191 -6.25 -2.45 -16.65
C GLY A 191 -7.10 -2.64 -17.91
N ALA A 192 -8.29 -3.19 -17.78
CA ALA A 192 -9.26 -3.29 -18.87
C ALA A 192 -9.69 -1.91 -19.41
N MET A 193 -10.07 -0.98 -18.53
CA MET A 193 -10.43 0.40 -18.91
C MET A 193 -9.26 1.14 -19.57
N GLY A 194 -8.05 0.96 -19.03
CA GLY A 194 -6.82 1.52 -19.61
C GLY A 194 -6.51 0.97 -21.00
N THR A 195 -6.84 -0.30 -21.24
CA THR A 195 -6.69 -0.95 -22.55
C THR A 195 -7.62 -0.32 -23.60
N LEU A 196 -8.85 0.06 -23.24
CA LEU A 196 -9.75 0.77 -24.15
C LEU A 196 -9.16 2.09 -24.64
N ALA A 197 -8.49 2.82 -23.75
CA ALA A 197 -7.82 4.07 -24.09
C ALA A 197 -6.58 3.80 -24.97
N LYS A 198 -5.66 2.94 -24.50
CA LYS A 198 -4.44 2.58 -25.21
C LYS A 198 -3.94 1.20 -24.76
N PRO A 199 -4.00 0.17 -25.63
CA PRO A 199 -3.41 -1.14 -25.33
C PRO A 199 -1.92 -1.02 -24.98
N GLY A 200 -1.46 -1.84 -24.03
CA GLY A 200 -0.09 -1.80 -23.53
C GLY A 200 0.08 -0.78 -22.40
N LEU A 201 0.57 0.42 -22.71
CA LEU A 201 0.86 1.44 -21.68
C LEU A 201 -0.40 1.92 -20.96
N GLY A 202 -1.54 2.02 -21.66
CA GLY A 202 -2.81 2.37 -21.02
C GLY A 202 -3.29 1.28 -20.08
N THR A 203 -3.10 0.00 -20.43
CA THR A 203 -3.35 -1.14 -19.53
C THR A 203 -2.56 -0.99 -18.23
N LEU A 204 -1.25 -0.75 -18.31
CA LEU A 204 -0.40 -0.57 -17.14
C LEU A 204 -0.84 0.63 -16.28
N ALA A 205 -1.08 1.78 -16.92
CA ALA A 205 -1.52 2.98 -16.22
C ALA A 205 -2.88 2.78 -15.54
N GLY A 206 -3.84 2.20 -16.26
CA GLY A 206 -5.17 1.90 -15.75
C GLY A 206 -5.13 0.93 -14.58
N PHE A 207 -4.30 -0.12 -14.65
CA PHE A 207 -4.10 -1.06 -13.56
C PHE A 207 -3.61 -0.36 -12.29
N ASN A 208 -2.56 0.47 -12.40
CA ASN A 208 -2.02 1.22 -11.27
C ASN A 208 -3.02 2.25 -10.69
N VAL A 209 -3.85 2.87 -11.54
CA VAL A 209 -4.93 3.77 -11.09
C VAL A 209 -6.00 3.00 -10.32
N GLY A 210 -6.42 1.84 -10.83
CA GLY A 210 -7.38 0.96 -10.16
C GLY A 210 -6.89 0.48 -8.80
N ASP A 211 -5.63 0.04 -8.74
CA ASP A 211 -4.95 -0.36 -7.51
C ASP A 211 -4.88 0.79 -6.49
N SER A 212 -4.41 1.98 -6.93
CA SER A 212 -4.35 3.17 -6.07
C SER A 212 -5.72 3.60 -5.52
N PHE A 213 -6.77 3.47 -6.33
CA PHE A 213 -8.14 3.75 -5.90
C PHE A 213 -8.62 2.75 -4.85
N ALA A 214 -8.35 1.46 -5.03
CA ALA A 214 -8.68 0.42 -4.05
C ALA A 214 -7.92 0.58 -2.74
N ILE A 215 -6.63 0.94 -2.79
CA ILE A 215 -5.85 1.29 -1.60
C ILE A 215 -6.53 2.44 -0.85
N SER A 216 -6.91 3.52 -1.56
CA SER A 216 -7.61 4.64 -0.92
C SER A 216 -8.96 4.27 -0.30
N LEU A 217 -9.67 3.31 -0.89
CA LEU A 217 -10.97 2.83 -0.39
C LEU A 217 -10.81 1.91 0.82
N THR A 218 -9.80 1.05 0.78
CA THR A 218 -9.55 0.03 1.81
C THR A 218 -8.67 0.52 2.95
N ASP A 219 -7.93 1.62 2.78
CA ASP A 219 -7.12 2.26 3.82
C ASP A 219 -7.95 2.55 5.07
N ASN A 220 -9.20 3.00 4.93
CA ASN A 220 -10.11 3.25 6.05
C ASN A 220 -10.60 1.98 6.75
N LEU A 221 -10.64 0.86 6.04
CA LEU A 221 -11.02 -0.44 6.59
C LEU A 221 -9.85 -1.01 7.42
N VAL A 222 -8.62 -0.90 6.88
CA VAL A 222 -7.39 -1.46 7.46
C VAL A 222 -6.79 -0.59 8.55
N SER A 223 -6.98 0.74 8.48
CA SER A 223 -6.50 1.69 9.50
C SER A 223 -7.22 1.61 10.84
N THR A 224 -8.09 0.63 11.05
CA THR A 224 -8.61 0.30 12.39
C THR A 224 -7.52 -0.42 13.20
N SER A 225 -6.44 0.29 13.53
CA SER A 225 -5.58 -0.08 14.66
C SER A 225 -6.41 -0.04 15.96
N PRO A 226 -6.17 -0.96 16.90
CA PRO A 226 -6.65 -0.79 18.27
C PRO A 226 -6.07 0.48 18.91
#